data_AF-A0A846Y1E0-F1
#
_entry.id   AF-A0A846Y1E0-F1
#
_cell.length_a   1.000
_cell.length_b   1.000
_cell.length_c   1.000
_cell.angle_alpha   90.00
_cell.angle_beta   90.00
_cell.angle_gamma   90.00
#
_symmetry.space_group_name_H-M   'P 1'
#
loop_
_entity.id
_entity.type
_entity.pdbx_description
1 polymer ?
#
loop_
_entity_poly.entity_id
_entity_poly.type
_entity_poly.pdbx_seq_one_letter_code
_entity_poly.pdbx_strand_id
1 'polypeptide(L)'
;MRNANHRACTEALDAMRCAALEVLPAHCPRAVVIYGSFGRMRQKASSDVDVLVIGEYSTRALRRLTDAIIAYSRERGLALDEEVPYANKVLVDWEELESAGSCSVFSGSPRLVPVRRHPDFLASKYMRARLFVTGVLAQRTLAWSEDVTRLEAVRARAQAGLVLAAVDDLRALEVEVDEDAVVEYLMGQGVSSDDWLGFEPDPATLRHVQAFVERTLRANLLTSTPRGGTDE
;
A
#
# COMPACT_ATOMS: atom_id res chain seq x y z
N MET A 1 -13.20 -22.51 -5.88
CA MET A 1 -12.05 -21.60 -6.06
C MET A 1 -11.84 -20.60 -4.91
N ARG A 2 -12.84 -19.83 -4.46
CA ARG A 2 -12.66 -18.85 -3.34
C ARG A 2 -12.02 -19.43 -2.07
N ASN A 3 -12.38 -20.65 -1.69
CA ASN A 3 -11.83 -21.33 -0.51
C ASN A 3 -10.34 -21.71 -0.67
N ALA A 4 -9.91 -22.06 -1.89
CA ALA A 4 -8.51 -22.39 -2.17
C ALA A 4 -7.61 -21.14 -2.13
N ASN A 5 -8.06 -20.03 -2.71
CA ASN A 5 -7.30 -18.78 -2.67
C ASN A 5 -7.15 -18.26 -1.25
N HIS A 6 -8.23 -18.27 -0.46
CA HIS A 6 -8.19 -17.85 0.93
C HIS A 6 -7.17 -18.68 1.72
N ARG A 7 -7.22 -20.01 1.60
CA ARG A 7 -6.27 -20.91 2.25
C ARG A 7 -4.83 -20.60 1.87
N ALA A 8 -4.54 -20.47 0.57
CA ALA A 8 -3.19 -20.16 0.10
C ALA A 8 -2.68 -18.80 0.62
N CYS A 9 -3.55 -17.78 0.70
CA CYS A 9 -3.18 -16.47 1.27
C CYS A 9 -2.88 -16.55 2.77
N THR A 10 -3.70 -17.28 3.54
CA THR A 10 -3.45 -17.50 4.97
C THR A 10 -2.16 -18.29 5.19
N GLU A 11 -1.94 -19.37 4.42
CA GLU A 11 -0.69 -20.15 4.45
C GLU A 11 0.54 -19.27 4.14
N ALA A 12 0.44 -18.37 3.15
CA ALA A 12 1.51 -17.43 2.83
C ALA A 12 1.78 -16.46 4.00
N LEU A 13 0.74 -15.86 4.59
CA LEU A 13 0.90 -14.97 5.73
C LEU A 13 1.58 -15.69 6.92
N ASP A 14 1.12 -16.89 7.25
CA ASP A 14 1.67 -17.67 8.36
C ASP A 14 3.13 -18.08 8.09
N ALA A 15 3.44 -18.53 6.86
CA ALA A 15 4.81 -18.86 6.47
C ALA A 15 5.75 -17.64 6.58
N MET A 16 5.32 -16.47 6.08
CA MET A 16 6.11 -15.25 6.14
C MET A 16 6.29 -14.74 7.57
N ARG A 17 5.28 -14.92 8.43
CA ARG A 17 5.39 -14.62 9.87
C ARG A 17 6.39 -15.52 10.56
N CYS A 18 6.35 -16.83 10.31
CA CYS A 18 7.32 -17.78 10.86
C CYS A 18 8.75 -17.44 10.40
N ALA A 19 8.94 -17.21 9.10
CA ALA A 19 10.23 -16.80 8.55
C ALA A 19 10.74 -15.50 9.21
N ALA A 20 9.86 -14.50 9.39
CA ALA A 20 10.23 -13.26 10.04
C ALA A 20 10.64 -13.44 11.51
N LEU A 21 9.94 -14.29 12.28
CA LEU A 21 10.28 -14.61 13.67
C LEU A 21 11.64 -15.31 13.81
N GLU A 22 12.07 -16.09 12.81
CA GLU A 22 13.36 -16.79 12.82
C GLU A 22 14.57 -15.90 12.48
N VAL A 23 14.32 -14.78 11.79
CA VAL A 23 15.39 -13.96 11.21
C VAL A 23 15.55 -12.60 11.88
N LEU A 24 14.49 -12.07 12.48
CA LEU A 24 14.50 -10.78 13.16
C LEU A 24 14.88 -10.92 14.64
N PRO A 25 15.30 -9.81 15.29
CA PRO A 25 15.56 -9.77 16.72
C PRO A 25 14.31 -10.13 17.56
N ALA A 26 14.53 -10.37 18.85
CA ALA A 26 13.43 -10.56 19.80
C ALA A 26 12.46 -9.38 19.74
N HIS A 27 11.16 -9.66 19.91
CA HIS A 27 10.06 -8.68 19.76
C HIS A 27 9.85 -8.16 18.32
N CYS A 28 10.37 -8.86 17.31
CA CYS A 28 10.04 -8.68 15.90
C CYS A 28 9.59 -10.01 15.27
N PRO A 29 8.83 -10.00 14.17
CA PRO A 29 8.25 -8.82 13.49
C PRO A 29 7.14 -8.15 14.31
N ARG A 30 6.97 -6.85 14.10
CA ARG A 30 5.85 -6.05 14.65
C ARG A 30 4.58 -6.24 13.82
N ALA A 31 4.74 -6.45 12.51
CA ALA A 31 3.66 -6.82 11.61
C ALA A 31 4.21 -7.49 10.35
N VAL A 32 3.35 -8.25 9.68
CA VAL A 32 3.60 -8.85 8.38
C VAL A 32 2.37 -8.58 7.52
N VAL A 33 2.58 -8.00 6.34
CA VAL A 33 1.52 -7.62 5.41
C VAL A 33 1.77 -8.29 4.07
N ILE A 34 0.82 -9.12 3.65
CA ILE A 34 0.75 -9.66 2.30
C ILE A 34 -0.09 -8.69 1.46
N TYR A 35 0.48 -8.18 0.38
CA TYR A 35 -0.17 -7.25 -0.53
C TYR A 35 -0.25 -7.82 -1.96
N GLY A 36 -0.54 -6.97 -2.94
CA GLY A 36 -0.66 -7.39 -4.33
C GLY A 36 -1.79 -8.40 -4.56
N SER A 37 -1.56 -9.36 -5.44
CA SER A 37 -2.57 -10.36 -5.81
C SER A 37 -2.99 -11.28 -4.64
N PHE A 38 -2.03 -11.66 -3.78
CA PHE A 38 -2.29 -12.47 -2.58
C PHE A 38 -3.04 -11.68 -1.51
N GLY A 39 -2.67 -10.42 -1.26
CA GLY A 39 -3.38 -9.57 -0.28
C GLY A 39 -4.85 -9.36 -0.62
N ARG A 40 -5.18 -9.40 -1.91
CA ARG A 40 -6.55 -9.27 -2.43
C ARG A 40 -7.27 -10.62 -2.59
N MET A 41 -6.60 -11.75 -2.33
CA MET A 41 -7.10 -13.12 -2.53
C MET A 41 -7.47 -13.44 -3.99
N ARG A 42 -6.75 -12.85 -4.95
CA ARG A 42 -6.99 -12.99 -6.40
C ARG A 42 -5.77 -13.53 -7.15
N GLN A 43 -4.86 -14.18 -6.44
CA GLN A 43 -3.68 -14.80 -7.02
C GLN A 43 -4.04 -15.84 -8.09
N LYS A 44 -3.17 -15.92 -9.09
CA LYS A 44 -3.16 -16.91 -10.18
C LYS A 44 -1.91 -17.77 -10.05
N ALA A 45 -1.79 -18.83 -10.85
CA ALA A 45 -0.60 -19.66 -10.86
C ALA A 45 0.69 -18.88 -11.24
N SER A 46 0.55 -17.83 -12.06
CA SER A 46 1.64 -16.95 -12.45
C SER A 46 1.88 -15.78 -11.48
N SER A 47 1.16 -15.73 -10.35
CA SER A 47 1.34 -14.67 -9.37
C SER A 47 2.60 -14.90 -8.55
N ASP A 48 3.21 -13.81 -8.16
CA ASP A 48 4.23 -13.68 -7.13
C ASP A 48 3.58 -13.45 -5.75
N VAL A 49 4.42 -13.42 -4.71
CA VAL A 49 4.01 -13.15 -3.33
C VAL A 49 4.72 -11.89 -2.85
N ASP A 50 3.93 -10.84 -2.71
CA ASP A 50 4.33 -9.55 -2.20
C ASP A 50 4.18 -9.47 -0.69
N VAL A 51 5.29 -9.19 0.01
CA VAL A 51 5.35 -9.19 1.47
C VAL A 51 6.07 -7.94 1.94
N LEU A 52 5.46 -7.24 2.90
CA LEU A 52 6.12 -6.23 3.72
C LEU A 52 6.17 -6.72 5.16
N VAL A 53 7.38 -6.77 5.72
CA VAL A 53 7.61 -7.04 7.14
C VAL A 53 7.95 -5.73 7.83
N ILE A 54 7.28 -5.48 8.95
CA ILE A 54 7.51 -4.30 9.79
C ILE A 54 8.30 -4.76 11.01
N GLY A 55 9.51 -4.24 11.20
CA GLY A 55 10.43 -4.67 12.25
C GLY A 55 11.75 -3.91 12.22
N GLU A 56 12.68 -4.28 13.10
CA GLU A 56 13.98 -3.63 13.15
C GLU A 56 14.80 -3.93 11.88
N TYR A 57 15.23 -2.85 11.20
CA TYR A 57 15.98 -2.98 9.96
C TYR A 57 17.44 -3.39 10.23
N SER A 58 17.89 -4.42 9.53
CA SER A 58 19.32 -4.67 9.33
C SER A 58 19.55 -5.33 7.96
N THR A 59 20.71 -5.08 7.34
CA THR A 59 21.09 -5.72 6.08
C THR A 59 21.09 -7.24 6.18
N ARG A 60 21.41 -7.79 7.36
CA ARG A 60 21.35 -9.23 7.61
C ARG A 60 19.91 -9.74 7.63
N ALA A 61 19.01 -9.08 8.35
CA ALA A 61 17.61 -9.45 8.40
C ALA A 61 16.94 -9.36 7.03
N LEU A 62 17.14 -8.24 6.32
CA LEU A 62 16.61 -8.02 4.97
C LEU A 62 17.00 -9.15 4.01
N ARG A 63 18.28 -9.52 3.98
CA ARG A 63 18.77 -10.62 3.13
C ARG A 63 18.12 -11.95 3.50
N ARG A 64 18.09 -12.31 4.79
CA ARG A 64 17.48 -13.57 5.23
C ARG A 64 15.97 -13.64 4.95
N LEU A 65 15.25 -12.52 5.11
CA LEU A 65 13.84 -12.42 4.72
C LEU A 65 13.66 -12.60 3.22
N THR A 66 14.51 -11.94 2.42
CA THR A 66 14.51 -12.07 0.96
C THR A 66 14.75 -13.52 0.53
N ASP A 67 15.74 -14.18 1.11
CA ASP A 67 16.05 -15.59 0.85
C ASP A 67 14.84 -16.49 1.19
N ALA A 68 14.17 -16.23 2.31
CA ALA A 68 12.98 -16.98 2.72
C ALA A 68 11.78 -16.77 1.77
N ILE A 69 11.54 -15.54 1.31
CA ILE A 69 10.50 -15.23 0.32
C ILE A 69 10.78 -15.95 -1.00
N ILE A 70 12.03 -15.88 -1.49
CA ILE A 70 12.44 -16.55 -2.74
C ILE A 70 12.30 -18.08 -2.61
N ALA A 71 12.72 -18.65 -1.49
CA ALA A 71 12.59 -20.09 -1.22
C ALA A 71 11.12 -20.50 -1.23
N TYR A 72 10.26 -19.79 -0.49
CA TYR A 72 8.82 -20.03 -0.46
C TYR A 72 8.20 -19.97 -1.87
N SER A 73 8.52 -18.94 -2.65
CA SER A 73 8.01 -18.80 -4.01
C SER A 73 8.43 -19.96 -4.90
N ARG A 74 9.69 -20.39 -4.84
CA ARG A 74 10.20 -21.52 -5.63
C ARG A 74 9.54 -22.84 -5.24
N GLU A 75 9.40 -23.12 -3.94
CA GLU A 75 8.75 -24.33 -3.43
C GLU A 75 7.29 -24.43 -3.85
N ARG A 76 6.61 -23.29 -4.00
CA ARG A 76 5.20 -23.19 -4.40
C ARG A 76 5.01 -22.96 -5.90
N GLY A 77 6.08 -22.89 -6.68
CA GLY A 77 6.03 -22.65 -8.14
C GLY A 77 5.49 -21.27 -8.53
N LEU A 78 5.70 -20.26 -7.67
CA LEU A 78 5.24 -18.89 -7.86
C LEU A 78 6.28 -18.07 -8.62
N ALA A 79 5.82 -16.99 -9.26
CA ALA A 79 6.72 -16.05 -9.92
C ALA A 79 7.57 -15.29 -8.89
N LEU A 80 8.74 -14.83 -9.32
CA LEU A 80 9.55 -13.87 -8.58
C LEU A 80 9.36 -12.50 -9.22
N ASP A 81 8.94 -11.52 -8.43
CA ASP A 81 9.01 -10.12 -8.85
C ASP A 81 10.39 -9.54 -8.49
N GLU A 82 11.23 -9.47 -9.52
CA GLU A 82 12.56 -8.86 -9.50
C GLU A 82 12.58 -7.45 -10.11
N GLU A 83 11.41 -6.89 -10.49
CA GLU A 83 11.32 -5.53 -11.04
C GLU A 83 11.66 -4.48 -9.97
N VAL A 84 11.06 -4.61 -8.78
CA VAL A 84 11.38 -3.75 -7.63
C VAL A 84 12.40 -4.45 -6.73
N PRO A 85 13.55 -3.82 -6.42
CA PRO A 85 14.54 -4.41 -5.53
C PRO A 85 13.93 -4.82 -4.20
N TYR A 86 14.24 -6.03 -3.71
CA TYR A 86 13.74 -6.52 -2.42
C TYR A 86 14.05 -5.58 -1.24
N ALA A 87 15.19 -4.89 -1.29
CA ALA A 87 15.55 -3.84 -0.32
C ALA A 87 14.50 -2.74 -0.20
N ASN A 88 13.78 -2.45 -1.29
CA ASN A 88 12.75 -1.43 -1.33
C ASN A 88 11.37 -1.93 -0.88
N LYS A 89 11.13 -3.24 -0.80
CA LYS A 89 9.78 -3.77 -0.56
C LYS A 89 9.60 -4.74 0.61
N VAL A 90 10.66 -5.35 1.12
CA VAL A 90 10.54 -6.48 2.07
C VAL A 90 10.53 -6.07 3.55
N LEU A 91 11.35 -5.11 3.96
CA LEU A 91 11.54 -4.76 5.38
C LEU A 91 11.47 -3.24 5.56
N VAL A 92 10.72 -2.82 6.56
CA VAL A 92 10.54 -1.42 6.97
C VAL A 92 10.43 -1.36 8.49
N ASP A 93 10.80 -0.24 9.11
CA ASP A 93 10.45 0.01 10.51
C ASP A 93 9.15 0.84 10.62
N TRP A 94 8.71 1.08 11.85
CA TRP A 94 7.49 1.87 12.07
C TRP A 94 7.64 3.34 11.68
N GLU A 95 8.81 3.94 11.88
CA GLU A 95 9.04 5.35 11.62
C GLU A 95 8.96 5.64 10.12
N GLU A 96 9.61 4.81 9.31
CA GLU A 96 9.57 4.91 7.86
C GLU A 96 8.16 4.63 7.32
N LEU A 97 7.43 3.64 7.86
CA LEU A 97 6.05 3.36 7.44
C LEU A 97 5.08 4.50 7.82
N GLU A 98 5.23 5.07 9.01
CA GLU A 98 4.43 6.21 9.47
C GLU A 98 4.72 7.47 8.64
N SER A 99 5.99 7.70 8.30
CA SER A 99 6.42 8.75 7.40
C SER A 99 5.82 8.58 6.01
N ALA A 100 5.88 7.37 5.43
CA ALA A 100 5.22 7.07 4.16
C ALA A 100 3.70 7.31 4.24
N GLY A 101 3.07 6.89 5.34
CA GLY A 101 1.64 7.09 5.59
C GLY A 101 1.19 8.56 5.72
N SER A 102 2.12 9.52 5.81
CA SER A 102 1.79 10.95 5.70
C SER A 102 1.50 11.40 4.27
N CYS A 103 1.83 10.58 3.26
CA CYS A 103 1.75 10.90 1.84
C CYS A 103 2.58 12.12 1.40
N SER A 104 3.58 12.54 2.19
CA SER A 104 4.48 13.65 1.83
C SER A 104 5.26 13.40 0.54
N VAL A 105 5.46 12.14 0.14
CA VAL A 105 6.05 11.76 -1.16
C VAL A 105 5.24 12.29 -2.36
N PHE A 106 3.94 12.56 -2.17
CA PHE A 106 3.05 13.14 -3.18
C PHE A 106 2.85 14.65 -2.96
N SER A 107 3.60 15.28 -2.06
CA SER A 107 3.56 16.73 -1.87
C SER A 107 4.49 17.42 -2.88
N GLY A 108 3.95 18.42 -3.60
CA GLY A 108 4.68 19.17 -4.63
C GLY A 108 4.51 18.63 -6.05
N SER A 109 4.93 19.41 -7.06
CA SER A 109 4.77 19.02 -8.47
C SER A 109 5.94 18.14 -8.93
N PRO A 110 5.70 16.97 -9.56
CA PRO A 110 4.41 16.32 -9.80
C PRO A 110 3.98 15.37 -8.65
N ARG A 111 2.68 15.40 -8.27
CA ARG A 111 2.14 14.78 -7.04
C ARG A 111 1.86 13.29 -7.22
N LEU A 112 1.10 12.89 -8.24
CA LEU A 112 0.85 11.49 -8.60
C LEU A 112 1.23 11.25 -10.06
N VAL A 113 2.39 10.63 -10.30
CA VAL A 113 2.85 10.27 -11.66
C VAL A 113 2.67 8.79 -11.94
N PRO A 114 2.54 8.36 -13.21
CA PRO A 114 2.63 6.95 -13.55
C PRO A 114 3.99 6.35 -13.16
N VAL A 115 4.00 5.08 -12.78
CA VAL A 115 5.21 4.30 -12.53
C VAL A 115 6.00 4.21 -13.84
N ARG A 116 7.30 4.48 -13.75
CA ARG A 116 8.23 4.32 -14.86
C ARG A 116 9.00 3.03 -14.61
N ARG A 117 8.91 2.05 -15.53
CA ARG A 117 9.63 0.76 -15.46
C ARG A 117 11.16 0.87 -15.69
N HIS A 118 11.75 2.00 -15.32
CA HIS A 118 13.18 2.23 -15.40
C HIS A 118 13.84 1.82 -14.07
N PRO A 119 14.96 1.08 -14.08
CA PRO A 119 15.61 0.60 -12.86
C PRO A 119 15.86 1.70 -11.82
N ASP A 120 16.35 2.88 -12.22
CA ASP A 120 16.59 3.99 -11.29
C ASP A 120 15.31 4.50 -10.61
N PHE A 121 14.17 4.47 -11.31
CA PHE A 121 12.89 4.87 -10.75
C PHE A 121 12.42 3.81 -9.75
N LEU A 122 12.47 2.53 -10.13
CA LEU A 122 12.06 1.40 -9.29
C LEU A 122 12.93 1.23 -8.03
N ALA A 123 14.22 1.60 -8.14
CA ALA A 123 15.16 1.63 -7.03
C ALA A 123 15.06 2.91 -6.17
N SER A 124 14.28 3.92 -6.58
CA SER A 124 14.26 5.23 -5.91
C SER A 124 13.54 5.21 -4.55
N LYS A 125 13.91 6.17 -3.69
CA LYS A 125 13.18 6.45 -2.44
C LYS A 125 11.72 6.83 -2.68
N TYR A 126 11.45 7.52 -3.78
CA TYR A 126 10.09 7.86 -4.19
C TYR A 126 9.26 6.59 -4.40
N MET A 127 9.78 5.63 -5.19
CA MET A 127 9.05 4.38 -5.46
C MET A 127 8.87 3.54 -4.20
N ARG A 128 9.85 3.49 -3.30
CA ARG A 128 9.71 2.82 -1.99
C ARG A 128 8.57 3.41 -1.15
N ALA A 129 8.56 4.72 -0.96
CA ALA A 129 7.49 5.38 -0.20
C ALA A 129 6.14 5.25 -0.90
N ARG A 130 6.10 5.39 -2.24
CA ARG A 130 4.91 5.15 -3.06
C ARG A 130 4.38 3.74 -2.85
N LEU A 131 5.22 2.71 -2.93
CA LEU A 131 4.83 1.32 -2.74
C LEU A 131 4.19 1.09 -1.37
N PHE A 132 4.75 1.67 -0.31
CA PHE A 132 4.16 1.57 1.02
C PHE A 132 2.78 2.22 1.08
N VAL A 133 2.59 3.38 0.45
CA VAL A 133 1.27 4.02 0.41
C VAL A 133 0.30 3.23 -0.48
N THR A 134 0.62 3.08 -1.76
CA THR A 134 -0.32 2.64 -2.80
C THR A 134 -0.31 1.15 -3.03
N GLY A 135 0.70 0.42 -2.56
CA GLY A 135 0.75 -1.05 -2.60
C GLY A 135 0.28 -1.68 -1.28
N VAL A 136 0.51 -1.01 -0.14
CA VAL A 136 0.31 -1.61 1.18
C VAL A 136 -0.77 -0.92 2.00
N LEU A 137 -0.63 0.38 2.28
CA LEU A 137 -1.46 1.08 3.27
C LEU A 137 -2.85 1.47 2.73
N ALA A 138 -2.93 1.87 1.46
CA ALA A 138 -4.17 2.26 0.80
C ALA A 138 -4.89 1.08 0.12
N GLN A 139 -4.27 -0.10 0.04
CA GLN A 139 -4.81 -1.28 -0.64
C GLN A 139 -5.49 -2.25 0.31
N ARG A 140 -6.32 -3.12 -0.27
CA ARG A 140 -6.80 -4.32 0.41
C ARG A 140 -5.65 -5.32 0.55
N THR A 141 -5.33 -5.67 1.78
CA THR A 141 -4.20 -6.54 2.13
C THR A 141 -4.61 -7.56 3.19
N LEU A 142 -3.80 -8.61 3.35
CA LEU A 142 -3.92 -9.58 4.43
C LEU A 142 -2.76 -9.36 5.39
N ALA A 143 -3.03 -9.11 6.67
CA ALA A 143 -2.00 -8.73 7.62
C ALA A 143 -2.13 -9.44 8.97
N TRP A 144 -0.98 -9.67 9.59
CA TRP A 144 -0.85 -9.90 11.03
C TRP A 144 -0.09 -8.73 11.65
N SER A 145 -0.51 -8.27 12.82
CA SER A 145 0.17 -7.20 13.57
C SER A 145 0.02 -7.42 15.07
N GLU A 146 1.07 -7.10 15.82
CA GLU A 146 0.99 -7.03 17.29
C GLU A 146 0.20 -5.80 17.78
N ASP A 147 0.16 -4.73 16.97
CA ASP A 147 -0.53 -3.46 17.25
C ASP A 147 -1.40 -3.08 16.06
N VAL A 148 -2.56 -3.74 15.99
CA VAL A 148 -3.56 -3.53 14.94
C VAL A 148 -4.03 -2.07 14.92
N THR A 149 -4.19 -1.45 16.08
CA THR A 149 -4.65 -0.06 16.18
C THR A 149 -3.66 0.89 15.52
N ARG A 150 -2.36 0.73 15.77
CA ARG A 150 -1.32 1.53 15.12
C ARG A 150 -1.30 1.30 13.61
N LEU A 151 -1.33 0.05 13.16
CA LEU A 151 -1.35 -0.25 11.72
C LEU A 151 -2.56 0.38 11.02
N GLU A 152 -3.76 0.25 11.59
CA GLU A 152 -4.98 0.82 11.03
C GLU A 152 -4.99 2.35 11.07
N ALA A 153 -4.40 2.97 12.10
CA ALA A 153 -4.22 4.41 12.13
C ALA A 153 -3.30 4.92 10.99
N VAL A 154 -2.21 4.20 10.71
CA VAL A 154 -1.31 4.54 9.58
C VAL A 154 -2.01 4.33 8.24
N ARG A 155 -2.80 3.26 8.08
CA ARG A 155 -3.62 3.03 6.88
C ARG A 155 -4.64 4.13 6.65
N ALA A 156 -5.37 4.51 7.70
CA ALA A 156 -6.36 5.58 7.60
C ALA A 156 -5.71 6.91 7.20
N ARG A 157 -4.54 7.23 7.78
CA ARG A 157 -3.76 8.42 7.41
C ARG A 157 -3.32 8.38 5.94
N ALA A 158 -2.78 7.24 5.47
CA ALA A 158 -2.32 7.08 4.10
C ALA A 158 -3.47 7.18 3.08
N GLN A 159 -4.64 6.59 3.40
CA GLN A 159 -5.83 6.70 2.57
C GLN A 159 -6.31 8.15 2.46
N ALA A 160 -6.39 8.86 3.59
CA ALA A 160 -6.78 10.27 3.60
C ALA A 160 -5.77 11.14 2.84
N GLY A 161 -4.47 10.92 3.06
CA GLY A 161 -3.40 11.65 2.35
C GLY A 161 -3.43 11.42 0.85
N LEU A 162 -3.72 10.19 0.40
CA LEU A 162 -3.85 9.87 -1.03
C LEU A 162 -5.06 10.56 -1.67
N VAL A 163 -6.19 10.63 -0.96
CA VAL A 163 -7.38 11.39 -1.39
C VAL A 163 -7.06 12.87 -1.52
N LEU A 164 -6.40 13.46 -0.51
CA LEU A 164 -6.03 14.87 -0.53
C LEU A 164 -5.03 15.18 -1.65
N ALA A 165 -4.08 14.28 -1.93
CA ALA A 165 -3.17 14.42 -3.07
C ALA A 165 -3.92 14.40 -4.42
N ALA A 166 -4.93 13.53 -4.57
CA ALA A 166 -5.77 13.49 -5.76
C ALA A 166 -6.63 14.77 -5.93
N VAL A 167 -7.24 15.26 -4.84
CA VAL A 167 -7.97 16.54 -4.83
C VAL A 167 -7.08 17.69 -5.26
N ASP A 168 -5.86 17.72 -4.74
CA ASP A 168 -4.86 18.74 -5.05
C ASP A 168 -4.43 18.68 -6.52
N ASP A 169 -4.26 17.50 -7.10
CA ASP A 169 -3.98 17.33 -8.54
C ASP A 169 -5.17 17.76 -9.41
N LEU A 170 -6.39 17.32 -9.08
CA LEU A 170 -7.60 17.70 -9.82
C LEU A 170 -7.80 19.21 -9.86
N ARG A 171 -7.58 19.89 -8.72
CA ARG A 171 -7.61 21.37 -8.66
C ARG A 171 -6.55 22.01 -9.53
N ALA A 172 -5.33 21.45 -9.57
CA ALA A 172 -4.26 21.96 -10.42
C ALA A 172 -4.55 21.74 -11.92
N LEU A 173 -5.36 20.74 -12.25
CA LEU A 173 -5.87 20.48 -13.60
C LEU A 173 -7.17 21.24 -13.92
N GLU A 174 -7.62 22.12 -13.02
CA GLU A 174 -8.88 22.88 -13.15
C GLU A 174 -10.12 21.99 -13.32
N VAL A 175 -10.09 20.78 -12.75
CA VAL A 175 -11.21 19.84 -12.72
C VAL A 175 -12.05 20.08 -11.47
N GLU A 176 -13.39 20.09 -11.62
CA GLU A 176 -14.31 20.16 -10.49
C GLU A 176 -14.11 18.95 -9.56
N VAL A 177 -13.95 19.22 -8.26
CA VAL A 177 -13.68 18.18 -7.27
C VAL A 177 -14.99 17.71 -6.64
N ASP A 178 -15.39 16.49 -6.99
CA ASP A 178 -16.43 15.73 -6.30
C ASP A 178 -15.94 14.29 -5.98
N GLU A 179 -16.80 13.49 -5.35
CA GLU A 179 -16.46 12.11 -4.97
C GLU A 179 -16.11 11.25 -6.20
N ASP A 180 -16.85 11.40 -7.30
CA ASP A 180 -16.69 10.56 -8.50
C ASP A 180 -15.40 10.92 -9.24
N ALA A 181 -15.10 12.21 -9.40
CA ALA A 181 -13.86 12.69 -10.02
C ALA A 181 -12.62 12.20 -9.26
N VAL A 182 -12.65 12.24 -7.92
CA VAL A 182 -11.54 11.73 -7.10
C VAL A 182 -11.39 10.21 -7.23
N VAL A 183 -12.50 9.46 -7.20
CA VAL A 183 -12.46 8.01 -7.40
C VAL A 183 -11.90 7.69 -8.78
N GLU A 184 -12.39 8.33 -9.83
CA GLU A 184 -11.95 8.09 -11.20
C GLU A 184 -10.44 8.39 -11.39
N TYR A 185 -9.97 9.49 -10.80
CA TYR A 185 -8.55 9.86 -10.80
C TYR A 185 -7.69 8.81 -10.10
N LEU A 186 -8.10 8.36 -8.90
CA LEU A 186 -7.37 7.32 -8.16
C LEU A 186 -7.36 5.98 -8.88
N MET A 187 -8.43 5.65 -9.62
CA MET A 187 -8.53 4.41 -10.39
C MET A 187 -7.70 4.43 -11.69
N GLY A 188 -7.19 5.60 -12.11
CA GLY A 188 -6.24 5.72 -13.22
C GLY A 188 -6.90 5.72 -14.60
N GLN A 189 -7.54 6.84 -14.97
CA GLN A 189 -8.17 7.08 -16.27
C GLN A 189 -7.30 6.65 -17.47
N GLY A 190 -7.53 5.45 -17.99
CA GLY A 190 -6.82 4.91 -19.16
C GLY A 190 -5.36 4.50 -18.93
N VAL A 191 -4.85 4.61 -17.71
CA VAL A 191 -3.53 4.09 -17.30
C VAL A 191 -3.73 2.71 -16.70
N SER A 192 -2.84 1.75 -17.00
CA SER A 192 -2.93 0.43 -16.37
C SER A 192 -2.82 0.57 -14.85
N SER A 193 -3.50 -0.30 -14.09
CA SER A 193 -3.42 -0.27 -12.62
C SER A 193 -1.98 -0.40 -12.13
N ASP A 194 -1.18 -1.22 -12.82
CA ASP A 194 0.22 -1.49 -12.50
C ASP A 194 1.12 -0.26 -12.73
N ASP A 195 0.76 0.56 -13.72
CA ASP A 195 1.48 1.79 -14.04
C ASP A 195 0.92 3.02 -13.29
N TRP A 196 -0.20 2.90 -12.58
CA TRP A 196 -0.78 3.98 -11.78
C TRP A 196 -0.60 3.73 -10.28
N LEU A 197 -1.68 3.58 -9.52
CA LEU A 197 -1.68 3.46 -8.06
C LEU A 197 -1.95 2.02 -7.58
N GLY A 198 -2.02 1.04 -8.48
CA GLY A 198 -2.24 -0.38 -8.15
C GLY A 198 -3.70 -0.76 -7.87
N PHE A 199 -4.64 0.17 -7.99
CA PHE A 199 -6.08 -0.12 -7.83
C PHE A 199 -6.63 -0.79 -9.09
N GLU A 200 -6.99 -2.08 -8.97
CA GLU A 200 -7.61 -2.84 -10.05
C GLU A 200 -9.05 -2.38 -10.30
N PRO A 201 -9.51 -2.36 -11.56
CA PRO A 201 -10.87 -1.95 -11.92
C PRO A 201 -11.89 -3.07 -11.63
N ASP A 202 -11.89 -3.59 -10.40
CA ASP A 202 -12.83 -4.60 -9.93
C ASP A 202 -13.80 -4.05 -8.88
N PRO A 203 -15.01 -4.63 -8.76
CA PRO A 203 -16.04 -4.06 -7.88
C PRO A 203 -15.65 -3.98 -6.40
N ALA A 204 -14.77 -4.86 -5.90
CA ALA A 204 -14.36 -4.83 -4.50
C ALA A 204 -13.33 -3.73 -4.26
N THR A 205 -12.41 -3.51 -5.20
CA THR A 205 -11.45 -2.42 -5.15
C THR A 205 -12.14 -1.06 -5.31
N LEU A 206 -13.09 -0.94 -6.25
CA LEU A 206 -13.89 0.28 -6.41
C LEU A 206 -14.63 0.66 -5.13
N ARG A 207 -15.35 -0.28 -4.51
CA ARG A 207 -16.03 -0.03 -3.22
C ARG A 207 -15.07 0.38 -2.11
N HIS A 208 -13.87 -0.22 -2.09
CA HIS A 208 -12.83 0.14 -1.12
C HIS A 208 -12.35 1.58 -1.30
N VAL A 209 -12.08 1.99 -2.55
CA VAL A 209 -11.69 3.38 -2.88
C VAL A 209 -12.80 4.36 -2.54
N GLN A 210 -14.03 4.10 -3.00
CA GLN A 210 -15.21 4.92 -2.69
C GLN A 210 -15.37 5.15 -1.18
N ALA A 211 -15.25 4.08 -0.37
CA ALA A 211 -15.44 4.17 1.07
C ALA A 211 -14.43 5.09 1.77
N PHE A 212 -13.16 5.12 1.35
CA PHE A 212 -12.17 6.02 1.96
C PHE A 212 -12.21 7.43 1.35
N VAL A 213 -12.63 7.59 0.09
CA VAL A 213 -12.89 8.90 -0.53
C VAL A 213 -14.04 9.60 0.20
N GLU A 214 -15.20 8.94 0.30
CA GLU A 214 -16.39 9.44 0.99
C GLU A 214 -16.08 9.86 2.43
N ARG A 215 -15.38 8.99 3.17
CA ARG A 215 -14.99 9.27 4.56
C ARG A 215 -14.08 10.50 4.66
N THR A 216 -13.12 10.64 3.74
CA THR A 216 -12.15 11.74 3.78
C THR A 216 -12.78 13.06 3.37
N LEU A 217 -13.54 13.08 2.28
CA LEU A 217 -14.17 14.32 1.80
C LEU A 217 -15.22 14.83 2.79
N ARG A 218 -16.06 13.95 3.36
CA ARG A 218 -17.02 14.37 4.42
C ARG A 218 -16.34 14.98 5.64
N ALA A 219 -15.25 14.37 6.11
CA ALA A 219 -14.51 14.90 7.26
C ALA A 219 -13.93 16.30 6.97
N ASN A 220 -13.50 16.58 5.75
CA ASN A 220 -12.92 17.86 5.35
C ASN A 220 -13.96 18.93 4.97
N LEU A 221 -15.15 18.53 4.52
CA LEU A 221 -16.26 19.46 4.29
C LEU A 221 -16.80 20.00 5.63
N LEU A 222 -16.91 19.14 6.65
CA LEU A 222 -17.40 19.54 7.97
C LEU A 222 -16.45 20.52 8.70
N THR A 223 -15.14 20.44 8.44
CA THR A 223 -14.15 21.37 9.03
C THR A 223 -14.08 22.72 8.32
N SER A 224 -14.66 22.83 7.12
CA SER A 224 -14.63 24.04 6.28
C SER A 224 -15.86 24.94 6.46
N THR A 225 -16.86 24.53 7.24
CA THR A 225 -18.02 25.38 7.56
C THR A 225 -17.54 26.57 8.41
N PRO A 226 -17.68 27.83 7.95
CA PRO A 226 -17.30 28.98 8.75
C PRO A 226 -18.11 28.96 10.04
N ARG A 227 -17.45 29.09 11.20
CA ARG A 227 -18.14 29.51 12.42
C ARG A 227 -18.65 30.92 12.14
N GLY A 228 -19.91 31.03 11.72
CA GLY A 228 -20.58 32.31 11.59
C GLY A 228 -20.45 33.05 12.90
N GLY A 229 -19.62 34.09 12.90
CA GLY A 229 -19.55 35.05 13.97
C GLY A 229 -20.88 35.80 13.99
N THR A 230 -21.74 35.44 14.92
CA THR A 230 -22.74 36.35 15.46
C THR A 230 -22.08 37.10 16.61
N ASP A 231 -21.40 38.20 16.28
CA ASP A 231 -21.20 39.30 17.21
C ASP A 231 -22.03 40.47 16.66
N GLU A 232 -23.28 40.56 17.12
CA GLU A 232 -24.03 41.82 17.24
C GLU A 232 -23.95 42.29 18.69
#